data_AF-A0A528D6Q3-F1
#
_entry.id   AF-A0A528D6Q3-F1
#
_cell.length_a   1.000
_cell.length_b   1.000
_cell.length_c   1.000
_cell.angle_alpha   90.00
_cell.angle_beta   90.00
_cell.angle_gamma   90.00
#
_symmetry.space_group_name_H-M   'P 1'
#
loop_
_entity.id
_entity.type
_entity.pdbx_description
1 polymer ?
#
loop_
_entity_poly.entity_id
_entity_poly.type
_entity_poly.pdbx_seq_one_letter_code
_entity_poly.pdbx_strand_id
1 'polypeptide(L)' 'KIGGGRKANVEYVSANPTGPMHVGHCRGAVVGDTLANLMAFAGYDVTKEYVINDAGSQIDVLGRSAMLRYREALG' A
#
# COMPACT_ATOMS: atom_id res chain seq x y z
N LYS A 1 25.86 -0.79 15.89
CA LYS A 1 24.85 -0.90 14.81
C LYS A 1 24.79 0.43 14.04
N ILE A 2 24.72 0.42 12.70
CA ILE A 2 24.86 1.60 11.81
C ILE A 2 23.69 2.61 11.96
N GLY A 3 22.49 2.13 12.31
CA GLY A 3 21.29 2.96 12.36
C GLY A 3 21.25 3.95 13.52
N GLY A 4 21.90 3.66 14.65
CA GLY A 4 21.97 4.56 15.80
C GLY A 4 20.61 4.92 16.40
N GLY A 5 19.58 4.07 16.25
CA GLY A 5 18.21 4.35 16.70
C GLY A 5 17.50 5.44 15.90
N ARG A 6 18.05 5.87 14.75
CA ARG A 6 17.40 6.83 13.87
C ARG A 6 16.10 6.23 13.33
N LYS A 7 15.06 7.06 13.32
CA LYS A 7 13.76 6.71 12.76
C LYS A 7 13.86 6.61 11.24
N ALA A 8 13.25 5.58 10.69
CA ALA A 8 13.10 5.39 9.26
C ALA A 8 11.69 4.90 8.93
N ASN A 9 11.08 5.50 7.92
CA ASN A 9 9.82 5.00 7.37
C ASN A 9 10.12 4.28 6.06
N VAL A 10 9.59 3.08 5.91
CA VAL A 10 9.64 2.31 4.66
C VAL A 10 8.21 2.15 4.17
N GLU A 11 7.86 2.95 3.16
CA GLU A 11 6.61 2.85 2.41
C GLU A 11 6.80 1.86 1.24
N TYR A 12 5.84 0.94 1.07
CA TYR A 12 5.90 -0.05 0.02
C TYR A 12 4.52 -0.56 -0.44
N VAL A 13 4.53 -1.30 -1.55
CA VAL A 13 3.38 -1.87 -2.28
C VAL A 13 2.55 -0.88 -3.09
N SER A 14 2.00 0.17 -2.46
CA SER A 14 1.15 1.19 -3.11
C SER A 14 0.04 0.57 -3.98
N ALA A 15 -0.73 -0.35 -3.40
CA ALA A 15 -1.77 -1.07 -4.13
C ALA A 15 -2.90 -0.12 -4.55
N ASN A 16 -3.24 -0.06 -5.85
CA ASN A 16 -4.39 0.70 -6.33
C ASN A 16 -5.66 -0.19 -6.31
N PRO A 17 -6.64 0.07 -5.42
CA PRO A 17 -7.79 -0.80 -5.24
C PRO A 17 -8.82 -0.72 -6.38
N THR A 18 -8.68 0.23 -7.32
CA THR A 18 -9.55 0.28 -8.51
C THR A 18 -9.06 -0.62 -9.65
N GLY A 19 -7.80 -1.06 -9.61
CA GLY A 19 -7.17 -1.90 -10.62
C GLY A 19 -6.91 -3.33 -10.11
N PRO A 20 -6.68 -4.29 -11.02
CA PRO A 20 -6.30 -5.65 -10.63
C PRO A 20 -4.90 -5.67 -10.03
N MET A 21 -4.71 -6.54 -9.02
CA MET A 21 -3.40 -6.81 -8.48
C MET A 21 -2.55 -7.59 -9.49
N HIS A 22 -1.27 -7.23 -9.62
CA HIS A 22 -0.31 -7.93 -10.48
C HIS A 22 1.00 -8.22 -9.74
N VAL A 23 1.86 -9.05 -10.35
CA VAL A 23 3.16 -9.50 -9.79
C VAL A 23 4.10 -8.35 -9.41
N GLY A 24 3.89 -7.16 -9.96
CA GLY A 24 4.62 -5.95 -9.60
C GLY A 24 4.37 -5.53 -8.16
N HIS A 25 3.13 -5.64 -7.67
CA HIS A 25 2.81 -5.39 -6.26
C HIS A 25 3.46 -6.43 -5.35
N CYS A 26 3.43 -7.71 -5.74
CA CYS A 26 4.10 -8.78 -4.98
C CYS A 26 5.62 -8.51 -4.88
N ARG A 27 6.25 -8.09 -5.98
CA ARG A 27 7.66 -7.69 -5.97
C ARG A 27 7.89 -6.51 -5.02
N GLY A 28 7.05 -5.49 -5.08
CA GLY A 28 7.10 -4.34 -4.18
C GLY A 28 6.97 -4.74 -2.71
N ALA A 29 6.08 -5.70 -2.41
CA ALA A 29 5.88 -6.25 -1.07
C ALA A 29 7.12 -6.94 -0.54
N VAL A 30 7.69 -7.88 -1.33
CA VAL A 30 8.87 -8.65 -0.92
C VAL A 30 10.09 -7.73 -0.74
N VAL A 31 10.32 -6.81 -1.68
CA VAL A 31 11.47 -5.90 -1.62
C VAL A 31 11.35 -4.94 -0.44
N GLY A 32 10.17 -4.33 -0.25
CA GLY A 32 9.92 -3.38 0.83
C GLY A 32 10.07 -4.02 2.21
N ASP A 33 9.46 -5.19 2.44
CA ASP A 33 9.57 -5.88 3.72
C ASP A 33 11.01 -6.33 4.01
N THR A 34 11.71 -6.88 3.01
CA THR A 34 13.11 -7.29 3.16
C THR A 34 14.02 -6.12 3.49
N LEU A 35 13.83 -4.97 2.83
CA LEU A 35 14.58 -3.75 3.12
C LEU A 35 14.32 -3.25 4.55
N ALA A 36 13.06 -3.20 4.97
CA ALA A 36 12.71 -2.79 6.32
C ALA A 36 13.31 -3.71 7.40
N ASN A 37 13.33 -5.04 7.15
CA ASN A 37 13.98 -6.01 8.03
C ASN A 37 15.50 -5.78 8.10
N LEU A 38 16.15 -5.50 6.97
CA LEU A 38 17.58 -5.19 6.93
C LEU A 38 17.91 -3.90 7.69
N MET A 39 17.08 -2.86 7.56
CA MET A 39 17.24 -1.60 8.30
C MET A 39 17.06 -1.80 9.81
N ALA A 40 16.05 -2.57 10.23
CA ALA A 40 15.86 -2.91 11.64
C ALA A 40 17.06 -3.69 12.19
N PHE A 41 17.57 -4.67 11.44
CA PHE A 41 18.80 -5.39 11.78
C PHE A 41 19.99 -4.43 11.93
N ALA A 42 20.13 -3.48 11.02
CA ALA A 42 21.17 -2.44 11.04
C ALA A 42 21.02 -1.43 12.20
N GLY A 43 19.92 -1.47 12.97
CA GLY A 43 19.69 -0.68 14.18
C GLY A 43 18.97 0.64 13.96
N TYR A 44 18.14 0.72 12.92
CA TYR A 44 17.15 1.79 12.76
C TYR A 44 15.87 1.48 13.55
N ASP A 45 15.16 2.51 13.96
CA ASP A 45 13.78 2.44 14.48
C ASP A 45 12.83 2.53 13.28
N VAL A 46 12.42 1.38 12.75
CA VAL A 46 11.74 1.28 11.46
C VAL A 46 10.22 1.23 11.62
N THR A 47 9.52 2.15 10.98
CA THR A 47 8.09 2.06 10.69
C THR A 47 7.91 1.44 9.31
N LYS A 48 7.04 0.42 9.21
CA LYS A 48 6.64 -0.19 7.95
C LYS A 48 5.27 0.32 7.55
N GLU A 49 5.15 0.92 6.37
CA GLU A 49 3.88 1.41 5.84
C GLU A 49 3.50 0.67 4.56
N TYR A 50 2.49 -0.19 4.67
CA TYR A 50 1.83 -0.81 3.53
C TYR A 50 0.78 0.16 3.00
N VAL A 51 1.08 0.83 1.89
CA VAL A 51 0.20 1.88 1.36
C VAL A 51 -0.82 1.29 0.39
N ILE A 52 -2.08 1.68 0.61
CA ILE A 52 -3.19 1.48 -0.31
C ILE A 52 -3.52 2.85 -0.88
N ASN A 53 -3.65 2.94 -2.20
CA ASN A 53 -4.02 4.17 -2.88
C ASN A 53 -5.55 4.31 -2.95
N ASP A 54 -6.18 4.42 -1.79
CA ASP A 54 -7.64 4.47 -1.61
C ASP A 54 -8.22 5.89 -1.63
N ALA A 55 -7.47 6.86 -2.15
CA ALA A 55 -7.90 8.23 -2.31
C ALA A 55 -8.00 8.68 -3.77
N GLY A 56 -8.80 9.71 -4.02
CA GLY A 56 -8.86 10.41 -5.30
C GLY A 56 -9.98 9.97 -6.25
N SER A 57 -9.98 10.56 -7.44
CA SER A 57 -11.12 10.52 -8.36
C SER A 57 -11.50 9.12 -8.84
N GLN A 58 -10.55 8.17 -8.90
CA GLN A 58 -10.84 6.79 -9.28
C GLN A 58 -11.73 6.10 -8.24
N ILE A 59 -11.51 6.37 -6.95
CA ILE A 59 -12.29 5.83 -5.84
C ILE A 59 -13.68 6.45 -5.82
N ASP A 60 -13.77 7.75 -6.07
CA ASP A 60 -15.06 8.43 -6.20
C ASP A 60 -15.89 7.84 -7.35
N VAL A 61 -15.25 7.57 -8.50
CA VAL A 61 -15.90 6.92 -9.65
C VAL A 61 -16.34 5.50 -9.32
N LEU A 62 -15.50 4.72 -8.64
CA LEU A 62 -15.83 3.37 -8.19
C LEU A 62 -17.03 3.37 -7.23
N GLY A 63 -17.06 4.28 -6.25
CA GLY A 63 -18.17 4.42 -5.31
C GLY A 63 -19.48 4.79 -6.01
N ARG A 64 -19.43 5.75 -6.95
CA ARG A 64 -20.62 6.14 -7.74
C ARG A 64 -21.10 4.99 -8.64
N SER A 65 -20.20 4.27 -9.30
CA SER A 65 -20.58 3.17 -10.20
C SER A 65 -21.23 2.02 -9.43
N ALA A 66 -20.69 1.67 -8.26
CA ALA A 66 -21.29 0.69 -7.36
C ALA A 66 -22.70 1.09 -6.91
N MET A 67 -22.90 2.37 -6.52
CA MET A 67 -24.21 2.88 -6.12
C MET A 67 -25.23 2.85 -7.27
N LEU A 68 -24.81 3.17 -8.50
CA LEU A 68 -25.68 3.11 -9.67
C LEU A 68 -26.09 1.67 -10.01
N ARG A 69 -25.16 0.71 -9.93
CA ARG A 69 -25.46 -0.72 -10.11
C ARG A 69 -26.40 -1.26 -9.03
N TYR A 70 -26.22 -0.82 -7.78
CA TYR A 70 -27.12 -1.17 -6.69
C TYR A 70 -28.56 -0.72 -6.97
N ARG A 71 -28.75 0.53 -7.41
CA ARG A 71 -30.07 1.06 -7.80
C ARG A 71 -30.69 0.25 -8.93
N GLU A 72 -29.96 0.06 -10.03
CA GLU A 72 -30.46 -0.75 -11.16
C GLU A 72 -30.95 -2.15 -10.76
N ALA A 73 -30.30 -2.81 -9.80
CA ALA A 73 -30.66 -4.16 -9.37
C ALA A 73 -31.80 -4.23 -8.33
N LEU A 74 -31.97 -3.20 -7.49
CA LEU A 74 -32.83 -3.24 -6.29
C LEU A 74 -33.79 -2.04 -6.13
N GLY A 75 -33.80 -1.07 -7.03
CA GLY A 75 -34.64 0.13 -6.97
C GLY A 75 -34.54 1.05 -8.19
#